data_AF-A0A8X7Z860-F1
#
_entry.id   AF-A0A8X7Z860-F1
#
_cell.length_a   1.000
_cell.length_b   1.000
_cell.length_c   1.000
_cell.angle_alpha   90.00
_cell.angle_beta   90.00
_cell.angle_gamma   90.00
#
_symmetry.space_group_name_H-M   'P 1'
#
loop_
_entity.id
_entity.type
_entity.pdbx_description
1 polymer ?
#
loop_
_entity_poly.entity_id
_entity_poly.type
_entity_poly.pdbx_seq_one_letter_code
_entity_poly.pdbx_strand_id
1 'polypeptide(L)'
;MDSTPRRSGGGVFEGIYKLIMRRNSIYVTFVIAGAFAGERAVDYGVRKLWEYNNVGISTYIRNFMFLSLAKEVSLAVVSYDGVWLTLGLSFQLNVMKIFQFWGKGQQKNELPSSSSHFEDSEQALVL
;
A
#
# COMPACT_ATOMS: atom_id res chain seq x y z
N MET A 1 78.64 -41.95 -8.98
CA MET A 1 77.18 -41.89 -9.21
C MET A 1 76.77 -40.44 -9.03
N ASP A 2 76.64 -39.71 -10.14
CA ASP A 2 76.20 -38.32 -10.11
C ASP A 2 74.68 -38.29 -9.96
N SER A 3 74.22 -37.99 -8.74
CA SER A 3 72.81 -37.76 -8.47
C SER A 3 72.42 -36.38 -9.00
N THR A 4 72.16 -36.25 -10.30
CA THR A 4 71.44 -35.08 -10.84
C THR A 4 70.05 -35.05 -10.21
N PRO A 5 69.72 -34.07 -9.34
CA PRO A 5 68.35 -33.95 -8.88
C PRO A 5 67.54 -33.44 -10.07
N ARG A 6 66.71 -34.29 -10.67
CA ARG A 6 65.62 -33.85 -11.54
C ARG A 6 64.79 -32.87 -10.70
N ARG A 7 64.90 -31.58 -11.01
CA ARG A 7 64.06 -30.50 -10.46
C ARG A 7 62.61 -30.77 -10.87
N SER A 8 61.97 -31.65 -10.13
CA SER A 8 60.52 -31.82 -10.11
C SER A 8 59.95 -30.70 -9.25
N GLY A 9 59.08 -29.88 -9.81
CA GLY A 9 58.29 -28.91 -9.03
C GLY A 9 58.44 -27.46 -9.47
N GLY A 10 58.04 -27.15 -10.71
CA GLY A 10 57.50 -25.81 -10.96
C GLY A 10 56.06 -25.81 -10.45
N GLY A 11 55.76 -25.01 -9.43
CA GLY A 11 54.47 -25.03 -8.74
C GLY A 11 53.27 -24.70 -9.65
N VAL A 12 52.05 -24.91 -9.17
CA VAL A 12 50.80 -24.60 -9.91
C VAL A 12 50.84 -23.19 -10.49
N PHE A 13 51.36 -22.22 -9.73
CA PHE A 13 51.56 -20.85 -10.18
C PHE A 13 52.55 -20.71 -11.35
N GLU A 14 53.62 -21.51 -11.40
CA GLU A 14 54.59 -21.48 -12.49
C GLU A 14 54.01 -22.08 -13.78
N GLY A 15 53.15 -23.09 -13.65
CA GLY A 15 52.35 -23.63 -14.76
C GLY A 15 51.36 -22.61 -15.32
N ILE A 16 50.62 -21.93 -14.44
CA ILE A 16 49.66 -20.87 -14.82
C ILE A 16 50.39 -19.67 -15.44
N TYR A 17 51.52 -19.28 -14.87
CA TYR A 17 52.35 -18.21 -15.39
C TYR A 17 52.85 -18.51 -16.80
N LYS A 18 53.40 -19.72 -17.02
CA LYS A 18 53.80 -20.17 -18.37
C LYS A 18 52.65 -20.28 -19.35
N LEU A 19 51.41 -20.49 -18.90
CA LEU A 19 50.23 -20.56 -19.75
C LEU A 19 49.74 -19.17 -20.16
N ILE A 20 49.64 -18.25 -19.19
CA ILE A 20 49.07 -16.92 -19.42
C ILE A 20 50.11 -15.98 -20.06
N MET A 21 51.37 -16.02 -19.62
CA MET A 21 52.42 -15.11 -20.10
C MET A 21 53.11 -15.56 -21.39
N ARG A 22 52.76 -16.71 -21.97
CA ARG A 22 53.51 -17.25 -23.13
C ARG A 22 53.40 -16.41 -24.40
N ARG A 23 52.26 -15.72 -24.59
CA ARG A 23 51.97 -14.95 -25.80
C ARG A 23 51.26 -13.66 -25.42
N ASN A 24 51.70 -12.53 -25.99
CA ASN A 24 51.13 -11.21 -25.71
C ASN A 24 49.60 -11.18 -25.83
N SER A 25 49.03 -11.90 -26.80
CA SER A 25 47.58 -11.98 -26.96
C SER A 25 46.87 -12.67 -25.79
N ILE A 26 47.48 -13.68 -25.16
CA ILE A 26 46.90 -14.43 -24.04
C ILE A 26 46.95 -13.60 -22.76
N TYR A 27 48.05 -12.88 -22.53
CA TYR A 27 48.17 -11.96 -21.41
C TYR A 27 47.09 -10.87 -21.47
N VAL A 28 46.94 -10.23 -22.63
CA VAL A 28 45.97 -9.13 -22.80
C VAL A 28 44.53 -9.61 -22.64
N THR A 29 44.16 -10.76 -23.21
CA THR A 29 42.81 -11.30 -23.04
C THR A 29 42.53 -11.71 -21.61
N PHE A 30 43.51 -12.29 -20.91
CA PHE A 30 43.36 -12.66 -19.50
C PHE A 30 43.22 -11.42 -18.60
N VAL A 31 43.95 -10.34 -18.88
CA VAL A 31 43.82 -9.06 -18.18
C VAL A 31 42.44 -8.44 -18.42
N ILE A 32 41.96 -8.41 -19.66
CA ILE A 32 40.63 -7.87 -20.00
C ILE A 32 39.52 -8.71 -19.35
N ALA A 33 39.59 -10.04 -19.47
CA ALA A 33 38.62 -10.95 -18.88
C ALA A 33 38.62 -10.89 -17.35
N GLY A 34 39.81 -10.82 -16.74
CA GLY A 34 39.98 -10.69 -15.30
C GLY A 34 39.46 -9.35 -14.77
N ALA A 35 39.66 -8.26 -15.51
CA ALA A 35 39.12 -6.95 -15.17
C ALA A 35 37.59 -6.94 -15.20
N PHE A 36 36.98 -7.51 -16.26
CA PHE A 36 35.53 -7.57 -16.39
C PHE A 36 34.87 -8.47 -15.32
N ALA A 37 35.46 -9.63 -15.04
CA ALA A 37 35.00 -10.51 -13.97
C ALA A 37 35.22 -9.87 -12.58
N GLY A 38 36.34 -9.17 -12.41
CA GLY A 38 36.71 -8.47 -11.18
C GLY A 38 35.75 -7.33 -10.85
N GLU A 39 35.40 -6.49 -11.83
CA GLU A 39 34.41 -5.40 -11.68
C GLU A 39 33.10 -5.94 -11.09
N ARG A 40 32.55 -6.99 -11.70
CA ARG A 40 31.31 -7.62 -11.24
C ARG A 40 31.46 -8.22 -9.84
N ALA A 41 32.53 -8.97 -9.59
CA ALA A 41 32.76 -9.60 -8.29
C ALA A 41 32.91 -8.57 -7.17
N VAL A 42 33.61 -7.46 -7.43
CA VAL A 42 33.79 -6.35 -6.48
C VAL A 42 32.47 -5.63 -6.24
N ASP A 43 31.71 -5.30 -7.28
CA ASP A 43 30.40 -4.65 -7.13
C ASP A 43 29.42 -5.50 -6.32
N TYR A 44 29.30 -6.79 -6.64
CA TYR A 44 28.44 -7.71 -5.89
C TYR A 44 28.95 -7.91 -4.45
N GLY A 45 30.26 -8.00 -4.26
CA GLY A 45 30.88 -8.17 -2.95
C GLY A 45 30.68 -6.95 -2.06
N VAL A 46 31.02 -5.75 -2.54
CA VAL A 46 30.84 -4.49 -1.80
C VAL A 46 29.38 -4.28 -1.44
N ARG A 47 28.46 -4.51 -2.39
CA ARG A 47 27.02 -4.35 -2.13
C ARG A 47 26.51 -5.36 -1.11
N LYS A 48 26.96 -6.62 -1.18
CA LYS A 48 26.63 -7.66 -0.19
C LYS A 48 27.20 -7.37 1.19
N LEU A 49 28.46 -6.91 1.28
CA LEU A 49 29.06 -6.51 2.56
C LEU A 49 28.37 -5.29 3.15
N TRP A 50 28.00 -4.32 2.31
CA TRP A 50 27.26 -3.13 2.75
C TRP A 50 25.85 -3.47 3.22
N GLU A 51 25.14 -4.32 2.48
CA GLU A 51 23.82 -4.83 2.87
C GLU A 51 23.90 -5.67 4.16
N TYR A 52 24.97 -6.45 4.35
CA TYR A 52 25.22 -7.24 5.56
C TYR A 52 25.55 -6.36 6.77
N ASN A 53 26.37 -5.32 6.58
CA ASN A 53 26.73 -4.39 7.65
C ASN A 53 25.57 -3.45 8.04
N ASN A 54 24.63 -3.20 7.11
CA ASN A 54 23.45 -2.36 7.34
C ASN A 54 22.14 -3.16 7.43
N VAL A 55 22.19 -4.45 7.83
CA VAL A 55 20.98 -5.25 8.12
C VAL A 55 20.22 -4.59 9.26
N GLY A 56 19.16 -3.87 8.90
CA GLY A 56 18.39 -3.06 9.83
C GLY A 56 17.97 -1.73 9.21
N ILE A 57 18.91 -0.96 8.65
CA ILE A 57 18.62 0.38 8.11
C ILE A 57 17.68 0.33 6.89
N SER A 58 17.93 -0.58 5.94
CA SER A 58 17.06 -0.73 4.75
C SER A 58 15.66 -1.23 5.10
N THR A 59 15.56 -2.16 6.06
CA THR A 59 14.27 -2.69 6.54
C THR A 59 13.51 -1.69 7.39
N TYR A 60 14.18 -0.93 8.28
CA TYR A 60 13.57 0.12 9.09
C TYR A 60 13.06 1.27 8.22
N ILE A 61 13.85 1.76 7.26
CA ILE A 61 13.43 2.85 6.36
C ILE A 61 12.24 2.41 5.51
N ARG A 62 12.29 1.20 4.94
CA ARG A 62 11.18 0.65 4.14
C ARG A 62 9.92 0.47 4.97
N ASN A 63 10.02 -0.14 6.16
CA ASN A 63 8.85 -0.35 7.02
C ASN A 63 8.31 0.97 7.60
N PHE A 64 9.18 1.92 7.95
CA PHE A 64 8.80 3.25 8.43
C PHE A 64 8.05 4.04 7.34
N MET A 65 8.56 4.04 6.11
CA MET A 65 7.91 4.69 4.97
C MET A 65 6.55 4.06 4.65
N PHE A 66 6.46 2.72 4.70
CA PHE A 66 5.20 1.99 4.48
C PHE A 66 4.18 2.25 5.59
N LEU A 67 4.61 2.29 6.85
CA LEU A 67 3.75 2.62 8.00
C LEU A 67 3.26 4.08 7.95
N SER A 68 4.11 5.01 7.48
CA SER A 68 3.71 6.40 7.29
C SER A 68 2.63 6.52 6.21
N LEU A 69 2.83 5.85 5.07
CA LEU A 69 1.86 5.85 3.97
C LEU A 69 0.54 5.17 4.38
N ALA A 70 0.62 4.05 5.12
CA ALA A 70 -0.56 3.33 5.59
C ALA A 70 -1.41 4.17 6.56
N LYS A 71 -0.77 4.95 7.44
CA LYS A 71 -1.47 5.87 8.35
C LYS A 71 -2.20 6.98 7.59
N GLU A 72 -1.54 7.60 6.61
CA GLU A 72 -2.14 8.64 5.76
C GLU A 72 -3.37 8.10 5.01
N VAL A 73 -3.27 6.90 4.42
CA VAL A 73 -4.38 6.27 3.69
C VAL A 73 -5.53 5.87 4.63
N SER A 74 -5.24 5.28 5.81
CA SER A 74 -6.28 4.96 6.79
C SER A 74 -7.01 6.20 7.29
N LEU A 75 -6.30 7.30 7.54
CA LEU A 75 -6.92 8.56 7.94
C LEU A 75 -7.80 9.14 6.81
N ALA A 76 -7.37 9.05 5.57
CA ALA A 76 -8.16 9.48 4.42
C ALA A 76 -9.44 8.64 4.23
N VAL A 77 -9.36 7.31 4.40
CA VAL A 77 -10.52 6.41 4.32
C VAL A 77 -11.51 6.68 5.46
N VAL A 78 -11.03 6.78 6.71
CA VAL A 78 -11.88 7.10 7.88
C VAL A 78 -12.52 8.49 7.73
N SER A 79 -11.77 9.47 7.20
CA SER A 79 -12.31 10.80 6.92
C SER A 79 -13.38 10.76 5.83
N TYR A 80 -13.21 9.97 4.78
CA TYR A 80 -14.19 9.83 3.70
C TYR A 80 -15.48 9.21 4.23
N ASP A 81 -15.39 8.09 4.96
CA ASP A 81 -16.56 7.43 5.54
C ASP A 81 -17.30 8.33 6.54
N GLY A 82 -16.56 9.10 7.36
CA GLY A 82 -17.14 10.08 8.28
C GLY A 82 -17.89 11.22 7.58
N VAL A 83 -17.39 11.70 6.45
CA VAL A 83 -18.04 12.77 5.66
C VAL A 83 -19.34 12.27 5.03
N TRP A 84 -19.36 11.05 4.48
CA TRP A 84 -20.58 10.47 3.91
C TRP A 84 -21.64 10.16 4.96
N LEU A 85 -21.24 9.71 6.15
CA LEU A 85 -22.16 9.49 7.27
C LEU A 85 -22.78 10.80 7.75
N THR A 86 -22.00 11.88 7.90
CA THR A 86 -22.50 13.18 8.36
C THR A 86 -23.40 13.86 7.33
N LEU A 87 -23.04 13.82 6.05
CA LEU A 87 -23.88 14.33 4.96
C LEU A 87 -25.16 13.49 4.78
N GLY A 88 -25.05 12.17 4.86
CA GLY A 88 -26.20 11.25 4.78
C GLY A 88 -27.18 11.47 5.93
N LEU A 89 -26.69 11.61 7.17
CA LEU A 89 -27.53 11.90 8.34
C LEU A 89 -28.19 13.28 8.22
N SER A 90 -27.45 14.29 7.75
CA SER A 90 -27.99 15.64 7.54
C SER A 90 -29.07 15.67 6.46
N PHE A 91 -28.92 14.87 5.39
CA PHE A 91 -29.93 14.73 4.35
C PHE A 91 -31.21 14.06 4.90
N GLN A 92 -31.06 12.93 5.61
CA GLN A 92 -32.19 12.23 6.24
C GLN A 92 -32.99 13.14 7.20
N LEU A 93 -32.29 13.90 8.04
CA LEU A 93 -32.95 14.84 8.97
C LEU A 93 -33.72 15.95 8.25
N ASN A 94 -33.20 16.47 7.13
CA ASN A 94 -33.90 17.49 6.35
C ASN A 94 -35.14 16.91 5.65
N VAL A 95 -35.04 15.69 5.10
CA VAL A 95 -36.18 14.98 4.50
C VAL A 95 -37.29 14.75 5.54
N MET A 96 -36.94 14.28 6.74
CA MET A 96 -37.91 14.08 7.82
C MET A 96 -38.64 15.38 8.22
N LYS A 97 -37.93 16.51 8.26
CA LYS A 97 -38.55 17.82 8.54
C LYS A 97 -39.56 18.24 7.48
N ILE A 98 -39.27 17.97 6.20
CA ILE A 98 -40.18 18.28 5.08
C ILE A 98 -41.44 17.41 5.16
N PHE A 99 -41.29 16.11 5.41
CA PHE A 99 -42.44 15.22 5.57
C PHE A 99 -43.32 15.60 6.78
N GLN A 100 -42.72 15.98 7.91
CA GLN A 100 -43.45 16.48 9.08
C GLN A 100 -44.21 17.77 8.78
N PHE A 101 -43.61 18.69 8.01
CA PHE A 101 -44.26 19.92 7.58
C PHE A 101 -45.44 19.64 6.65
N TRP A 102 -45.25 18.76 5.67
CA TRP A 102 -46.31 18.38 4.71
C TRP A 102 -47.47 17.63 5.39
N GLY A 103 -47.17 16.70 6.30
CA GLY A 103 -48.19 15.96 7.07
C GLY A 103 -49.03 16.86 7.99
N LYS A 104 -48.43 17.89 8.60
CA LYS A 104 -49.17 18.90 9.38
C LYS A 104 -50.10 19.77 8.54
N GLY A 105 -49.82 19.92 7.23
CA GLY A 105 -50.69 20.64 6.30
C GLY A 105 -51.97 19.87 5.93
N GLN A 106 -51.96 18.53 6.01
CA GLN A 106 -53.10 17.68 5.67
C GLN A 106 -54.13 17.59 6.80
N GLN A 107 -53.70 17.55 8.08
CA GLN A 107 -54.61 17.44 9.23
C GLN A 107 -55.54 18.64 9.45
N LYS A 108 -55.25 19.81 8.86
CA LYS A 108 -56.14 20.99 8.98
C LYS A 108 -57.30 20.96 7.98
N ASN A 109 -57.30 20.03 7.03
CA ASN A 109 -58.29 19.96 5.95
C ASN A 109 -59.30 18.82 6.14
N GLU A 110 -59.15 18.00 7.18
CA GLU A 110 -60.14 16.99 7.55
C GLU A 110 -61.05 17.58 8.64
N LEU A 111 -62.21 18.11 8.22
CA LEU A 111 -63.29 18.51 9.12
C LEU A 111 -63.76 17.31 9.98
N PRO A 112 -64.19 17.54 11.24
CA PRO A 112 -64.75 16.49 12.07
C PRO A 112 -66.06 15.97 11.47
N SER A 113 -66.19 14.65 11.36
CA SER A 113 -67.46 13.98 11.05
C SER A 113 -68.51 14.40 12.09
N SER A 114 -69.49 15.19 11.65
CA SER A 114 -70.63 15.61 12.46
C SER A 114 -71.49 14.39 12.83
N SER A 115 -71.31 13.90 14.05
CA SER A 115 -72.30 13.10 14.75
C SER A 115 -73.37 14.04 15.32
N SER A 116 -74.50 14.20 14.65
CA SER A 116 -75.68 14.88 15.21
C SER A 116 -76.74 13.85 15.58
N HIS A 117 -76.65 13.44 16.84
CA HIS A 117 -77.76 13.10 17.71
C HIS A 117 -78.78 14.27 17.67
N PHE A 118 -80.04 14.02 17.31
CA PHE A 118 -81.14 14.98 17.52
C PHE A 118 -82.45 14.20 17.70
N GLU A 119 -82.74 13.90 18.97
CA GLU A 119 -84.11 13.80 19.49
C GLU A 119 -84.79 15.18 19.42
N ASP A 120 -86.11 15.19 19.59
CA ASP A 120 -86.97 16.35 19.80
C ASP A 120 -87.52 17.08 18.56
N SER A 121 -88.56 16.50 17.97
CA SER A 121 -89.71 17.27 17.47
C SER A 121 -90.97 16.39 17.31
N GLU A 122 -91.40 15.72 18.38
CA GLU A 122 -92.84 15.71 18.67
C GLU A 122 -93.19 17.08 19.26
N GLN A 123 -94.40 17.57 18.97
CA GLN A 123 -95.02 18.80 19.49
C GLN A 123 -94.74 20.10 18.72
N ALA A 124 -95.40 20.27 17.57
CA ALA A 124 -96.21 21.47 17.28
C ALA A 124 -96.98 21.35 15.95
N LEU A 125 -98.28 21.71 15.98
CA LEU A 125 -99.26 21.88 14.89
C LEU A 125 -99.82 20.58 14.27
N VAL A 126 -101.07 20.15 14.46
CA VAL A 126 -102.36 20.79 14.84
C VAL A 126 -102.61 22.11 14.09
N LEU A 127 -102.96 22.00 12.80
CA LEU A 127 -104.23 22.42 12.21
C LEU A 127 -104.33 21.94 10.76
#